data_AF-A0A930TMG7-F1
#
_entry.id   AF-A0A930TMG7-F1
#
_cell.length_a   1.000
_cell.length_b   1.000
_cell.length_c   1.000
_cell.angle_alpha   90.00
_cell.angle_beta   90.00
_cell.angle_gamma   90.00
#
_symmetry.space_group_name_H-M   'P 1'
#
loop_
_entity.id
_entity.type
_entity.pdbx_description
1 polymer ?
#
loop_
_entity_poly.entity_id
_entity_poly.type
_entity_poly.pdbx_seq_one_letter_code
_entity_poly.pdbx_strand_id
1 'polypeptide(L)'
;MITEIYHASPARNPSFMQQRQDLEKDKNGHVFPVAGTITYDNDSVNQISINRRIAIHEMAYILGLVSVNSGFFDSATSTYKAKSHAGWAYGELLGTYRQTAIPMIGKEYWDYIDFPNEALNASAGPPNGLVSQMTIAALRDIGWNVNYGAADDYLLPVR
;
A
#
# COMPACT_ATOMS: atom_id res chain seq x y z
N MET A 1 17.34 -7.50 -22.14
CA MET A 1 15.96 -7.14 -22.53
C MET A 1 15.05 -8.13 -21.81
N ILE A 2 14.58 -7.77 -20.61
CA ILE A 2 13.65 -8.61 -19.86
C ILE A 2 12.28 -7.99 -20.06
N THR A 3 11.45 -8.70 -20.81
CA THR A 3 10.03 -8.41 -21.01
C THR A 3 9.30 -9.14 -19.88
N GLU A 4 8.80 -8.42 -18.87
CA GLU A 4 7.94 -9.03 -17.86
C GLU A 4 6.47 -8.72 -18.13
N ILE A 5 5.69 -9.80 -18.07
CA ILE A 5 4.31 -9.94 -18.52
C ILE A 5 3.39 -9.54 -17.36
N TYR A 6 2.48 -8.61 -17.63
CA TYR A 6 1.43 -8.16 -16.71
C TYR A 6 0.39 -9.28 -16.49
N HIS A 7 0.27 -9.80 -15.27
CA HIS A 7 -0.92 -10.54 -14.83
C HIS A 7 -1.83 -9.61 -14.02
N ALA A 8 -2.96 -9.24 -14.62
CA ALA A 8 -4.05 -8.56 -13.94
C ALA A 8 -4.83 -9.57 -13.06
N SER A 9 -5.02 -9.24 -11.78
CA SER A 9 -5.91 -9.96 -10.86
C SER A 9 -7.39 -9.59 -11.15
N PRO A 10 -8.37 -10.50 -10.99
CA PRO A 10 -9.66 -10.46 -11.68
C PRO A 10 -10.72 -9.50 -11.10
N ALA A 11 -10.34 -8.50 -10.29
CA ALA A 11 -11.29 -7.52 -9.74
C ALA A 11 -11.32 -6.17 -10.48
N ARG A 12 -10.48 -5.98 -11.50
CA ARG A 12 -10.47 -4.75 -12.31
C ARG A 12 -11.39 -4.89 -13.50
N ASN A 13 -12.35 -3.97 -13.63
CA ASN A 13 -12.85 -3.59 -14.95
C ASN A 13 -11.62 -3.11 -15.76
N PRO A 14 -11.21 -3.80 -16.84
CA PRO A 14 -9.82 -3.83 -17.28
C PRO A 14 -9.34 -2.60 -18.11
N SER A 15 -10.04 -1.46 -18.09
CA SER A 15 -9.79 -0.36 -19.04
C SER A 15 -9.31 0.98 -18.47
N PHE A 16 -9.09 1.14 -17.16
CA PHE A 16 -9.04 2.50 -16.58
C PHE A 16 -7.67 3.06 -16.16
N MET A 17 -6.65 2.24 -15.83
CA MET A 17 -5.35 2.76 -15.34
C MET A 17 -4.17 1.82 -15.62
N GLN A 18 -3.04 2.39 -16.04
CA GLN A 18 -1.77 1.66 -16.22
C GLN A 18 -0.68 2.25 -15.32
N GLN A 19 0.01 1.37 -14.60
CA GLN A 19 1.11 1.70 -13.70
C GLN A 19 2.39 1.05 -14.22
N ARG A 20 3.51 1.79 -14.14
CA ARG A 20 4.86 1.28 -14.40
C ARG A 20 5.79 1.74 -13.29
N GLN A 21 6.61 0.83 -12.80
CA GLN A 21 7.64 1.10 -11.82
C GLN A 21 9.00 0.76 -12.41
N ASP A 22 9.94 1.69 -12.30
CA ASP A 22 11.34 1.48 -12.65
C ASP A 22 12.12 1.20 -11.37
N LEU A 23 12.80 0.06 -11.36
CA LEU A 23 13.49 -0.50 -10.19
C LEU A 23 14.99 -0.46 -10.40
N GLU A 24 15.72 -0.07 -9.37
CA GLU A 24 17.19 -0.16 -9.31
C GLU A 24 17.64 -0.95 -8.09
N LYS A 25 18.92 -1.32 -8.07
CA LYS A 25 19.55 -1.93 -6.90
C LYS A 25 20.41 -0.91 -6.19
N ASP A 26 20.29 -0.85 -4.87
CA ASP A 26 21.21 -0.05 -4.06
C ASP A 26 22.61 -0.69 -4.06
N LYS A 27 23.58 0.00 -3.46
CA LYS A 27 24.96 -0.51 -3.32
C LYS A 27 25.08 -1.84 -2.56
N ASN A 28 24.03 -2.26 -1.85
CA ASN A 28 23.95 -3.51 -1.09
C ASN A 28 23.13 -4.59 -1.82
N GLY A 29 22.64 -4.31 -3.03
CA GLY A 29 21.85 -5.23 -3.85
C GLY A 29 20.35 -5.24 -3.55
N HIS A 30 19.84 -4.36 -2.69
CA HIS A 30 18.41 -4.22 -2.43
C HIS A 30 17.71 -3.54 -3.58
N VAL A 31 16.60 -4.12 -4.04
CA VAL A 31 15.77 -3.54 -5.10
C VAL A 31 14.89 -2.45 -4.51
N PHE A 32 14.90 -1.26 -5.10
CA PHE A 32 14.07 -0.13 -4.70
C PHE A 32 13.54 0.62 -5.92
N PRO A 33 12.34 1.23 -5.83
CA PRO A 33 11.83 2.05 -6.92
C PRO A 33 12.54 3.39 -7.01
N VAL A 34 12.93 3.75 -8.23
CA VAL A 34 13.59 5.04 -8.56
C VAL A 34 12.70 5.98 -9.35
N ALA A 35 11.76 5.43 -10.12
CA ALA A 35 10.78 6.19 -10.87
C ALA A 35 9.52 5.36 -11.09
N GLY A 36 8.44 6.04 -11.47
CA GLY A 36 7.26 5.37 -11.96
C GLY A 36 6.32 6.32 -12.67
N THR A 37 5.38 5.74 -13.40
CA THR A 37 4.38 6.47 -14.16
C THR A 37 3.00 5.97 -13.76
N ILE A 38 2.12 6.93 -13.48
CA ILE A 38 0.69 6.69 -13.32
C ILE A 38 0.01 7.34 -14.52
N THR A 39 -0.69 6.54 -15.30
CA THR A 39 -1.50 7.02 -16.43
C THR A 39 -2.96 7.00 -16.05
N TYR A 40 -3.60 8.16 -16.15
CA TYR A 40 -5.02 8.34 -15.92
C TYR A 40 -5.74 8.54 -17.26
N ASP A 41 -6.91 7.92 -17.42
CA ASP A 41 -7.83 8.31 -18.47
C ASP A 41 -8.62 9.59 -18.10
N ASN A 42 -9.37 10.14 -19.06
CA ASN A 42 -10.11 11.39 -18.85
C ASN A 42 -11.17 11.29 -17.75
N ASP A 43 -11.78 10.12 -17.56
CA ASP A 43 -12.76 9.89 -16.50
C ASP A 43 -12.08 9.86 -15.12
N SER A 44 -10.86 9.34 -15.05
CA SER A 44 -10.03 9.26 -13.85
C SER A 44 -9.48 10.62 -13.41
N VAL A 45 -9.19 11.53 -14.34
CA VAL A 45 -8.74 12.90 -13.98
C VAL A 45 -9.80 13.63 -13.15
N ASN A 46 -11.08 13.49 -13.53
CA ASN A 46 -12.17 14.05 -12.74
C ASN A 46 -12.29 13.36 -11.37
N GLN A 47 -12.10 12.04 -11.31
CA GLN A 47 -12.14 11.27 -10.07
C GLN A 47 -11.03 11.68 -9.10
N ILE A 48 -9.80 11.90 -9.55
CA ILE A 48 -8.68 12.30 -8.67
C ILE A 48 -8.96 13.65 -8.00
N SER A 49 -9.55 14.58 -8.74
CA SER A 49 -9.86 15.93 -8.23
C SER A 49 -10.86 15.91 -7.06
N ILE A 50 -11.70 14.88 -6.98
CA ILE A 50 -12.72 14.70 -5.93
C ILE A 50 -12.39 13.55 -4.96
N ASN A 51 -11.41 12.71 -5.29
CA ASN A 51 -11.03 11.50 -4.57
C ASN A 51 -9.49 11.42 -4.49
N ARG A 52 -8.92 12.22 -3.59
CA ARG A 52 -7.47 12.27 -3.35
C ARG A 52 -6.89 10.91 -2.96
N ARG A 53 -7.73 10.02 -2.39
CA ARG A 53 -7.32 8.65 -2.02
C ARG A 53 -6.76 7.89 -3.21
N ILE A 54 -7.37 8.03 -4.40
CA ILE A 54 -6.89 7.35 -5.60
C ILE A 54 -5.45 7.78 -5.91
N ALA A 55 -5.15 9.08 -5.90
CA ALA A 55 -3.79 9.56 -6.13
C ALA A 55 -2.79 8.99 -5.10
N ILE A 56 -3.15 9.00 -3.81
CA ILE A 56 -2.31 8.44 -2.73
C ILE A 56 -2.08 6.94 -2.94
N HIS A 57 -3.14 6.21 -3.27
CA HIS A 57 -3.11 4.78 -3.52
C HIS A 57 -2.15 4.43 -4.65
N GLU A 58 -2.30 5.10 -5.79
CA GLU A 58 -1.45 4.90 -6.96
C GLU A 58 0.01 5.31 -6.69
N MET A 59 0.23 6.40 -5.93
CA MET A 59 1.58 6.78 -5.51
C MET A 59 2.23 5.73 -4.60
N ALA A 60 1.47 5.10 -3.69
CA ALA A 60 1.97 4.03 -2.84
C ALA A 60 2.46 2.81 -3.66
N TYR A 61 1.76 2.45 -4.74
CA TYR A 61 2.24 1.46 -5.69
C TYR A 61 3.61 1.84 -6.27
N ILE A 62 3.74 3.06 -6.76
CA ILE A 62 5.01 3.54 -7.33
C ILE A 62 6.14 3.53 -6.30
N LEU A 63 5.85 3.82 -5.03
CA LEU A 63 6.82 3.80 -3.94
C LEU A 63 7.16 2.38 -3.43
N GLY A 64 6.52 1.35 -3.99
CA GLY A 64 6.84 -0.05 -3.72
C GLY A 64 6.15 -0.67 -2.52
N LEU A 65 5.20 0.05 -1.88
CA LEU A 65 4.32 -0.52 -0.85
C LEU A 65 3.55 -1.73 -1.38
N VAL A 66 3.25 -1.69 -2.67
CA VAL A 66 2.53 -2.71 -3.38
C VAL A 66 3.35 -3.17 -4.58
N SER A 67 3.46 -4.49 -4.78
CA SER A 67 4.20 -5.21 -5.83
C SER A 67 5.66 -5.59 -5.56
N VAL A 68 6.47 -4.75 -4.89
CA VAL A 68 7.88 -5.07 -4.57
C VAL A 68 8.03 -5.83 -3.24
N ASN A 69 6.92 -5.96 -2.50
CA ASN A 69 6.85 -6.36 -1.10
C ASN A 69 6.69 -7.87 -0.85
N SER A 70 7.18 -8.73 -1.76
CA SER A 70 7.06 -10.20 -1.59
C SER A 70 7.74 -10.71 -0.30
N GLY A 71 8.70 -9.95 0.24
CA GLY A 71 9.41 -10.29 1.47
C GLY A 71 8.59 -10.14 2.75
N PHE A 72 7.56 -9.29 2.78
CA PHE A 72 6.76 -9.04 3.99
C PHE A 72 5.33 -9.58 3.91
N PHE A 73 4.86 -9.95 2.73
CA PHE A 73 3.61 -10.65 2.58
C PHE A 73 3.76 -12.15 2.88
N ASP A 74 2.86 -12.68 3.72
CA ASP A 74 2.69 -14.10 3.95
C ASP A 74 1.42 -14.58 3.24
N SER A 75 1.61 -15.31 2.14
CA SER A 75 0.50 -15.85 1.34
C SER A 75 -0.27 -16.98 2.04
N ALA A 76 0.31 -17.64 3.04
CA ALA A 76 -0.38 -18.72 3.75
C ALA A 76 -1.45 -18.16 4.69
N THR A 77 -1.22 -16.96 5.22
CA THR A 77 -2.13 -16.30 6.17
C THR A 77 -2.83 -15.08 5.59
N SER A 78 -2.47 -14.66 4.37
CA SER A 78 -2.92 -13.40 3.76
C SER A 78 -2.65 -12.20 4.68
N THR A 79 -1.43 -12.15 5.23
CA THR A 79 -1.05 -11.07 6.15
C THR A 79 0.26 -10.41 5.77
N TYR A 80 0.42 -9.17 6.22
CA TYR A 80 1.73 -8.54 6.37
C TYR A 80 2.39 -9.06 7.66
N LYS A 81 3.66 -9.44 7.58
CA LYS A 81 4.40 -10.05 8.69
C LYS A 81 4.33 -9.20 9.97
N ALA A 82 4.02 -9.85 11.08
CA ALA A 82 4.03 -9.24 12.41
C ALA A 82 5.39 -8.63 12.77
N LYS A 83 6.48 -9.36 12.47
CA LYS A 83 7.86 -8.95 12.76
C LYS A 83 8.36 -7.90 11.76
N SER A 84 7.75 -6.73 11.80
CA SER A 84 8.01 -5.58 10.93
C SER A 84 7.73 -4.28 11.69
N HIS A 85 8.12 -3.14 11.11
CA HIS A 85 7.74 -1.82 11.59
C HIS A 85 6.23 -1.62 11.45
N ALA A 86 5.63 -2.03 10.34
CA ALA A 86 4.19 -1.95 10.13
C ALA A 86 3.42 -2.79 11.16
N GLY A 87 3.89 -4.00 11.47
CA GLY A 87 3.29 -4.84 12.49
C GLY A 87 3.41 -4.26 13.90
N TRP A 88 4.46 -3.50 14.18
CA TRP A 88 4.56 -2.73 15.43
C TRP A 88 3.52 -1.60 15.47
N ALA A 89 3.46 -0.78 14.43
CA ALA A 89 2.50 0.32 14.31
C ALA A 89 1.04 -0.17 14.37
N TYR A 90 0.75 -1.35 13.80
CA TYR A 90 -0.58 -1.97 13.93
C TYR A 90 -0.87 -2.43 15.37
N GLY A 91 0.12 -2.95 16.07
CA GLY A 91 0.02 -3.25 17.51
C GLY A 91 -0.31 -2.03 18.37
N GLU A 92 0.24 -0.87 18.03
CA GLU A 92 -0.09 0.41 18.68
C GLU A 92 -1.53 0.85 18.37
N LEU A 93 -1.96 0.73 17.10
CA LEU A 93 -3.35 1.01 16.71
C LEU A 93 -4.36 0.10 17.42
N LEU A 94 -3.99 -1.15 17.68
CA LEU A 94 -4.79 -2.10 18.46
C LEU A 94 -4.74 -1.85 19.97
N GLY A 95 -3.83 -0.98 20.45
CA GLY A 95 -3.58 -0.78 21.87
C GLY A 95 -2.91 -1.98 22.57
N THR A 96 -2.44 -2.98 21.82
CA THR A 96 -1.75 -4.15 22.39
C THR A 96 -0.26 -3.90 22.59
N TYR A 97 0.31 -2.92 21.86
CA TYR A 97 1.73 -2.57 21.87
C TYR A 97 2.63 -3.79 21.62
N ARG A 98 2.16 -4.71 20.77
CA ARG A 98 2.87 -5.92 20.35
C ARG A 98 2.84 -6.03 18.84
N GLN A 99 3.96 -6.48 18.26
CA GLN A 99 4.05 -6.81 16.85
C GLN A 99 2.92 -7.76 16.44
N THR A 100 2.05 -7.27 15.58
CA THR A 100 0.83 -7.99 15.15
C THR A 100 0.80 -8.08 13.64
N ALA A 101 0.44 -9.25 13.12
CA ALA A 101 0.30 -9.45 11.68
C ALA A 101 -0.89 -8.64 11.16
N ILE A 102 -0.74 -7.99 10.00
CA ILE A 102 -1.75 -7.09 9.45
C ILE A 102 -2.57 -7.85 8.41
N PRO A 103 -3.90 -7.90 8.52
CA PRO A 103 -4.76 -8.49 7.48
C PRO A 103 -4.59 -7.79 6.12
N MET A 104 -4.45 -8.58 5.06
CA MET A 104 -4.32 -8.10 3.69
C MET A 104 -5.27 -8.84 2.75
N ILE A 105 -5.66 -8.14 1.68
CA ILE A 105 -6.34 -8.75 0.54
C ILE A 105 -5.35 -8.82 -0.61
N GLY A 106 -4.99 -10.06 -0.98
CA GLY A 106 -3.87 -10.28 -1.89
C GLY A 106 -2.56 -9.72 -1.33
N LYS A 107 -1.60 -9.47 -2.21
CA LYS A 107 -0.28 -8.89 -1.86
C LYS A 107 -0.26 -7.36 -1.92
N GLU A 108 -1.43 -6.75 -2.02
CA GLU A 108 -1.59 -5.41 -2.58
C GLU A 108 -2.31 -4.42 -1.69
N TYR A 109 -3.24 -4.91 -0.88
CA TYR A 109 -4.17 -4.03 -0.19
C TYR A 109 -4.25 -4.42 1.28
N TRP A 110 -4.48 -3.42 2.13
CA TRP A 110 -5.00 -3.69 3.45
C TRP A 110 -6.42 -4.22 3.34
N ASP A 111 -6.79 -5.12 4.26
CA ASP A 111 -8.12 -5.69 4.30
C ASP A 111 -9.19 -4.58 4.52
N TYR A 112 -10.19 -4.49 3.66
CA TYR A 112 -11.19 -3.41 3.75
C TYR A 112 -12.19 -3.60 4.90
N ILE A 113 -12.33 -4.82 5.43
CA ILE A 113 -13.15 -5.13 6.60
C ILE A 113 -12.42 -4.63 7.86
N ASP A 114 -11.12 -4.89 7.95
CA ASP A 114 -10.32 -4.44 9.08
C ASP A 114 -9.98 -2.93 9.00
N PHE A 115 -9.84 -2.39 7.79
CA PHE A 115 -9.33 -1.04 7.52
C PHE A 115 -10.21 -0.22 6.55
N PRO A 116 -11.51 -0.01 6.85
CA PRO A 116 -12.47 0.58 5.89
C PRO A 116 -12.17 2.05 5.50
N ASN A 117 -11.45 2.79 6.34
CA ASN A 117 -11.11 4.20 6.09
C ASN A 117 -9.67 4.42 5.60
N GLU A 118 -8.90 3.35 5.40
CA GLU A 118 -7.48 3.45 5.00
C GLU A 118 -7.34 3.69 3.50
N ALA A 119 -6.38 4.52 3.10
CA ALA A 119 -6.17 4.89 1.71
C ALA A 119 -5.76 3.73 0.78
N LEU A 120 -5.13 2.70 1.32
CA LEU A 120 -4.62 1.50 0.65
C LEU A 120 -5.47 0.26 0.89
N ASN A 121 -6.72 0.42 1.37
CA ASN A 121 -7.63 -0.71 1.43
C ASN A 121 -8.07 -1.18 0.03
N ALA A 122 -8.56 -2.41 -0.06
CA ALA A 122 -8.91 -3.05 -1.32
C ALA A 122 -10.24 -2.54 -1.96
N SER A 123 -11.01 -1.71 -1.26
CA SER A 123 -12.34 -1.28 -1.69
C SER A 123 -12.33 0.11 -2.30
N ALA A 124 -13.47 0.56 -2.85
CA ALA A 124 -13.72 1.96 -3.17
C ALA A 124 -14.06 2.75 -1.89
N GLY A 125 -13.17 2.67 -0.89
CA GLY A 125 -13.25 3.38 0.39
C GLY A 125 -13.43 4.90 0.24
N PRO A 126 -13.54 5.63 1.36
CA PRO A 126 -13.98 7.03 1.35
C PRO A 126 -13.06 7.89 0.46
N PRO A 127 -13.59 8.91 -0.24
CA PRO A 127 -12.79 9.77 -1.12
C PRO A 127 -11.60 10.46 -0.45
N ASN A 128 -11.70 10.65 0.88
CA ASN A 128 -10.68 11.20 1.75
C ASN A 128 -10.01 10.13 2.63
N GLY A 129 -9.81 8.93 2.09
CA GLY A 129 -9.12 7.84 2.80
C GLY A 129 -7.84 8.31 3.48
N LEU A 130 -7.65 7.80 4.69
CA LEU A 130 -6.61 8.24 5.62
C LEU A 130 -5.36 7.39 5.45
N VAL A 131 -4.19 8.02 5.53
CA VAL A 131 -2.90 7.33 5.54
C VAL A 131 -2.52 7.05 6.99
N SER A 132 -2.67 5.80 7.40
CA SER A 132 -2.36 5.38 8.77
C SER A 132 -0.84 5.33 9.04
N GLN A 133 -0.46 5.37 10.31
CA GLN A 133 0.94 5.13 10.71
C GLN A 133 1.44 3.74 10.29
N MET A 134 0.54 2.77 10.14
CA MET A 134 0.83 1.44 9.61
C MET A 134 1.30 1.48 8.15
N THR A 135 0.65 2.29 7.30
CA THR A 135 1.07 2.49 5.91
C THR A 135 2.44 3.18 5.82
N ILE A 136 2.67 4.21 6.64
CA ILE A 136 3.97 4.89 6.72
C ILE A 136 5.07 3.93 7.22
N ALA A 137 4.75 3.09 8.20
CA ALA A 137 5.67 2.08 8.71
C ALA A 137 6.04 1.02 7.66
N ALA A 138 5.10 0.64 6.79
CA ALA A 138 5.37 -0.31 5.71
C ALA A 138 6.33 0.26 4.64
N LEU A 139 6.38 1.59 4.45
CA LEU A 139 7.44 2.23 3.65
C LEU A 139 8.81 2.09 4.32
N ARG A 140 8.87 2.19 5.65
CA ARG A 140 10.11 1.99 6.39
C ARG A 140 10.63 0.56 6.27
N ASP A 141 9.73 -0.42 6.32
CA ASP A 141 10.08 -1.84 6.16
C ASP A 141 10.79 -2.13 4.83
N ILE A 142 10.47 -1.37 3.78
CA ILE A 142 11.11 -1.50 2.46
C ILE A 142 12.28 -0.51 2.25
N GLY A 143 12.75 0.15 3.32
CA GLY A 143 13.99 0.92 3.32
C GLY A 143 13.84 2.44 3.16
N TRP A 144 12.62 2.97 3.12
CA TRP A 144 12.43 4.42 3.14
C TRP A 144 12.73 5.02 4.52
N ASN A 145 13.32 6.22 4.52
CA ASN A 145 13.30 7.07 5.70
C ASN A 145 11.94 7.78 5.77
N VAL A 146 11.21 7.60 6.86
CA VAL A 146 9.83 8.06 6.98
C VAL A 146 9.64 9.03 8.14
N ASN A 147 8.66 9.93 8.00
CA ASN A 147 8.17 10.77 9.07
C ASN A 147 6.81 10.23 9.56
N TYR A 148 6.79 9.56 10.71
CA TYR A 148 5.54 9.05 11.30
C TYR A 148 4.56 10.15 11.66
N GLY A 149 5.03 11.38 11.95
CA GLY A 149 4.17 12.52 12.20
C GLY A 149 3.41 13.03 10.97
N ALA A 150 3.65 12.46 9.79
CA ALA A 150 2.87 12.72 8.58
C ALA A 150 1.66 11.77 8.42
N ALA A 151 1.50 10.79 9.31
CA ALA A 151 0.31 9.95 9.32
C ALA A 151 -0.93 10.77 9.70
N ASP A 152 -2.06 10.45 9.10
CA ASP A 152 -3.35 10.95 9.56
C ASP A 152 -3.70 10.34 10.93
N ASP A 153 -4.54 11.04 11.69
CA ASP A 153 -5.12 10.51 12.93
C ASP A 153 -6.09 9.37 12.60
N TYR A 154 -5.55 8.15 12.55
CA TYR A 154 -6.24 6.95 12.14
C TYR A 154 -6.60 6.11 13.35
N LEU A 155 -7.89 5.81 13.49
CA LEU A 155 -8.40 4.89 14.50
C LEU A 155 -8.99 3.66 13.82
N LEU A 156 -8.73 2.49 14.40
CA LEU A 156 -9.41 1.26 13.98
C LEU A 156 -10.91 1.37 14.27
N PRO A 157 -11.77 0.76 13.43
CA PRO A 157 -13.18 0.65 13.75
C PRO A 157 -13.38 -0.02 15.11
N VAL A 158 -14.31 0.51 15.91
CA VAL A 158 -14.75 -0.17 17.13
C VAL A 158 -15.40 -1.49 16.71
N ARG A 159 -14.93 -2.61 17.27
CA ARG A 159 -15.53 -3.93 17.07
C ARG A 159 -16.39 -4.32 18.26
#